data_AF-A0A973P0Z6-F1
#
_entry.id   AF-A0A973P0Z6-F1
#
_cell.length_a   1.000
_cell.length_b   1.000
_cell.length_c   1.000
_cell.angle_alpha   90.00
_cell.angle_beta   90.00
_cell.angle_gamma   90.00
#
_symmetry.space_group_name_H-M   'P 1'
#
loop_
_entity.id
_entity.type
_entity.pdbx_description
1 polymer ?
#
loop_
_entity_poly.entity_id
_entity_poly.type
_entity_poly.pdbx_seq_one_letter_code
_entity_poly.pdbx_strand_id
1 'polypeptide(L)' 'MVPVSELGEFLKSKRGAITPESVGLPAVGNPRRVSGLRREEVAQLAAMSVDHYTRLEQGRVTTASDSVLNG' A
#
# COMPACT_ATOMS: atom_id res chain seq x y z
N MET A 1 -19.61 -3.23 4.03
CA MET A 1 -18.63 -2.23 4.48
C MET A 1 -17.49 -2.99 5.13
N VAL A 2 -16.35 -3.14 4.43
CA VAL A 2 -15.15 -3.75 5.01
C VAL A 2 -14.65 -2.77 6.09
N PRO A 3 -14.64 -3.12 7.38
CA PRO A 3 -14.09 -2.23 8.40
C PRO A 3 -12.66 -1.84 8.02
N VAL A 4 -12.29 -0.59 8.26
CA VAL A 4 -11.04 0.00 7.76
C VAL A 4 -9.80 -0.78 8.24
N SER A 5 -9.92 -1.53 9.33
CA SER A 5 -8.94 -2.51 9.81
C SER A 5 -8.74 -3.71 8.87
N GLU A 6 -9.81 -4.29 8.32
CA GLU A 6 -9.74 -5.43 7.38
C GLU A 6 -9.07 -5.02 6.06
N LEU A 7 -9.30 -3.78 5.59
CA LEU A 7 -8.60 -3.25 4.42
C LEU A 7 -7.09 -3.13 4.68
N GLY A 8 -6.71 -2.60 5.85
CA GLY A 8 -5.30 -2.48 6.23
C GLY A 8 -4.59 -3.83 6.28
N GLU A 9 -5.23 -4.83 6.88
CA GLU A 9 -4.73 -6.21 6.93
C GLU A 9 -4.62 -6.85 5.55
N PHE A 10 -5.64 -6.66 4.70
CA PHE A 10 -5.63 -7.14 3.33
C PHE A 10 -4.45 -6.54 2.53
N LEU A 11 -4.25 -5.22 2.61
CA LEU A 11 -3.16 -4.53 1.92
C LEU A 11 -1.79 -4.99 2.43
N LYS A 12 -1.63 -5.14 3.74
CA LYS A 12 -0.40 -5.67 4.35
C LYS A 12 -0.11 -7.09 3.88
N SER A 13 -1.13 -7.95 3.83
CA SER A 13 -1.03 -9.33 3.36
C SER A 13 -0.61 -9.39 1.89
N LYS A 14 -1.31 -8.66 1.01
CA LYS A 14 -0.98 -8.61 -0.42
C LYS A 14 0.42 -8.07 -0.67
N ARG A 15 0.82 -7.00 0.01
CA ARG A 15 2.17 -6.44 -0.08
C ARG A 15 3.26 -7.44 0.32
N GLY A 16 3.02 -8.19 1.39
CA GLY A 16 3.97 -9.20 1.88
C GLY A 16 4.11 -10.43 0.97
N ALA A 17 3.09 -10.73 0.17
CA ALA A 17 3.05 -11.89 -0.71
C ALA A 17 3.64 -11.65 -2.11
N ILE A 18 3.72 -10.41 -2.56
CA ILE A 18 4.25 -10.06 -3.89
C ILE A 18 5.76 -9.86 -3.81
N THR A 19 6.50 -10.58 -4.66
CA THR A 19 7.95 -10.39 -4.77
C THR A 19 8.27 -9.20 -5.69
N PRO A 20 9.34 -8.43 -5.42
CA PRO A 20 9.77 -7.33 -6.28
C PRO A 20 9.92 -7.73 -7.75
N GLU A 21 10.49 -8.89 -8.00
CA GLU A 21 10.80 -9.41 -9.34
C GLU A 21 9.52 -9.66 -10.14
N SER A 22 8.44 -10.09 -9.49
CA SER A 22 7.15 -10.35 -10.15
C SER A 22 6.48 -9.08 -10.71
N VAL A 23 6.92 -7.90 -10.25
CA VAL A 23 6.46 -6.59 -10.70
C VAL A 23 7.55 -5.79 -11.38
N GLY A 24 8.64 -6.44 -11.81
CA GLY A 24 9.74 -5.83 -12.56
C GLY A 24 10.69 -4.97 -11.72
N LEU A 25 10.63 -5.07 -10.39
CA LEU A 25 11.55 -4.38 -9.50
C LEU A 25 12.78 -5.26 -9.19
N PRO A 26 13.98 -4.67 -9.08
CA PRO A 26 15.16 -5.43 -8.71
C PRO A 26 15.05 -5.93 -7.26
N ALA A 27 15.31 -7.23 -7.07
CA ALA A 27 15.47 -7.81 -5.75
C ALA A 27 16.73 -7.34 -5.04
N VAL A 28 17.72 -6.91 -5.82
CA VAL A 28 19.11 -6.64 -5.41
C VAL A 28 19.25 -5.18 -4.94
N GLY A 29 19.75 -4.98 -3.72
CA GLY A 29 19.91 -3.65 -3.10
C GLY A 29 20.27 -3.73 -1.61
N ASN A 30 20.07 -2.62 -0.87
CA ASN A 30 20.29 -2.52 0.59
C ASN A 30 19.54 -3.64 1.36
N PRO A 31 20.01 -4.10 2.54
CA PRO A 31 19.39 -5.22 3.28
C PRO A 31 17.88 -5.02 3.43
N ARG A 32 17.11 -5.91 2.79
CA ARG A 32 15.65 -5.85 2.80
C ARG A 32 15.15 -6.42 4.13
N ARG A 33 14.33 -5.63 4.85
CA ARG A 33 13.72 -6.02 6.13
C ARG A 33 12.34 -6.68 5.99
N VAL A 34 11.83 -6.80 4.77
CA VAL A 34 10.50 -7.33 4.44
C VAL A 34 10.62 -8.43 3.39
N SER A 35 9.77 -9.45 3.43
CA SER A 35 9.79 -10.57 2.47
C SER A 35 9.24 -10.20 1.09
N GLY A 36 8.23 -9.33 1.04
CA GLY A 36 7.60 -8.86 -0.19
C GLY A 36 7.96 -7.41 -0.51
N LEU A 37 7.00 -6.69 -1.09
CA LEU A 37 7.18 -5.29 -1.45
C LEU A 37 7.30 -4.38 -0.22
N ARG A 38 8.09 -3.31 -0.36
CA ARG A 38 8.15 -2.17 0.55
C ARG A 38 6.95 -1.26 0.29
N ARG A 39 6.63 -0.41 1.27
CA ARG A 39 5.55 0.59 1.10
C ARG A 39 5.87 1.58 -0.02
N GLU A 40 7.14 1.97 -0.17
CA GLU A 40 7.61 2.84 -1.26
C GLU A 40 7.41 2.21 -2.64
N GLU A 41 7.67 0.91 -2.77
CA GLU A 41 7.51 0.16 -4.01
C GLU A 41 6.03 0.05 -4.41
N VAL A 42 5.15 -0.26 -3.45
CA VAL A 42 3.70 -0.28 -3.71
C VAL A 42 3.18 1.10 -4.09
N ALA A 43 3.63 2.14 -3.39
CA ALA A 43 3.22 3.50 -3.66
C ALA A 43 3.63 3.95 -5.07
N GLN A 44 4.85 3.61 -5.50
CA GLN A 44 5.32 3.84 -6.86
C GLN A 44 4.48 3.10 -7.89
N LEU A 45 4.24 1.80 -7.70
CA LEU A 45 3.46 0.97 -8.63
C LEU A 45 2.00 1.43 -8.75
N ALA A 46 1.43 1.96 -7.67
CA ALA A 46 0.05 2.43 -7.61
C ALA A 46 -0.09 3.94 -7.84
N ALA A 47 0.99 4.64 -8.25
CA ALA A 47 1.02 6.09 -8.48
C ALA A 47 0.43 6.91 -7.32
N MET A 48 0.74 6.52 -6.07
CA MET A 48 0.28 7.20 -4.86
C MET A 48 1.46 7.63 -3.99
N SER A 49 1.20 8.53 -3.03
CA SER A 49 2.21 8.87 -2.04
C SER A 49 2.40 7.71 -1.03
N VAL A 50 3.63 7.54 -0.54
CA VAL A 50 3.96 6.54 0.50
C VAL A 50 3.12 6.77 1.76
N ASP A 51 2.88 8.03 2.12
CA ASP A 51 2.03 8.41 3.25
C ASP A 51 0.58 7.95 3.08
N HIS A 52 0.00 8.17 1.89
CA HIS A 52 -1.35 7.73 1.59
C HIS A 52 -1.49 6.21 1.69
N TYR A 53 -0.55 5.46 1.09
CA TYR A 53 -0.53 4.00 1.23
C TYR A 53 -0.36 3.55 2.69
N THR A 54 0.49 4.23 3.46
CA THR A 54 0.73 3.91 4.87
C THR A 54 -0.53 4.14 5.71
N ARG A 55 -1.30 5.21 5.45
CA ARG A 55 -2.58 5.46 6.12
C ARG A 55 -3.63 4.41 5.76
N LEU A 56 -3.70 3.97 4.51
CA LEU A 56 -4.53 2.84 4.08
C LEU A 56 -4.16 1.55 4.81
N GLU A 57 -2.87 1.20 4.85
CA GLU A 57 -2.39 -0.02 5.51
C GLU A 57 -2.60 0.00 7.04
N GLN A 58 -2.56 1.19 7.67
CA GLN A 58 -2.85 1.36 9.09
C GLN A 58 -4.34 1.40 9.41
N GLY A 59 -5.20 1.40 8.40
CA GLY A 59 -6.63 1.55 8.55
C GLY A 59 -7.05 2.94 9.07
N ARG A 60 -6.26 3.99 8.76
CA ARG A 60 -6.44 5.37 9.24
C ARG A 60 -6.95 6.32 8.16
N VAL A 61 -7.68 5.81 7.17
CA VAL A 61 -8.27 6.67 6.15
C VAL A 61 -9.57 7.22 6.66
N THR A 62 -9.54 8.48 7.09
CA THR A 62 -10.73 9.32 7.18
C THR A 62 -11.12 9.67 5.75
N THR A 63 -12.32 9.28 5.33
CA THR A 63 -12.87 9.58 4.01
C THR A 63 -12.95 11.10 3.83
N ALA A 64 -11.92 11.73 3.27
CA ALA A 64 -12.04 13.06 2.70
C ALA A 64 -12.42 12.91 1.22
N SER A 65 -13.58 12.31 0.97
CA SER A 65 -14.20 12.21 -0.36
C SER A 65 -15.72 12.30 -0.29
N ASP A 66 -16.26 13.20 0.54
CA ASP A 66 -17.62 13.75 0.31
C ASP A 66 -17.56 15.02 -0.56
N SER A 67 -16.39 15.65 -0.74
CA SER A 67 -16.24 16.90 -1.51
C SER A 67 -16.07 16.72 -3.03
N VAL A 68 -16.43 15.57 -3.61
CA VAL A 68 -16.47 15.39 -5.08
C VAL A 68 -17.87 14.99 -5.58
N LEU A 69 -18.89 14.97 -4.72
CA LEU A 69 -20.27 14.63 -5.11
C LEU A 69 -21.23 15.82 -5.25
N ASN A 70 -20.74 17.05 -5.27
CA ASN A 70 -21.53 18.22 -5.70
C ASN A 70 -20.71 19.05 -6.69
N GLY A 71 -20.80 18.66 -7.96
CA GLY A 71 -20.48 19.48 -9.13
C GLY A 71 -21.65 19.38 -10.09
#